data_AF-K9IID8-F1
#
_entry.id   AF-K9IID8-F1
#
_cell.length_a   1.000
_cell.length_b   1.000
_cell.length_c   1.000
_cell.angle_alpha   90.00
_cell.angle_beta   90.00
_cell.angle_gamma   90.00
#
_symmetry.space_group_name_H-M   'P 1'
#
loop_
_entity.id
_entity.type
_entity.pdbx_description
1 polymer ?
#
loop_
_entity_poly.entity_id
_entity_poly.type
_entity_poly.pdbx_seq_one_letter_code
_entity_poly.pdbx_strand_id
1 'polypeptide(L)'
;MSLNQPIFLKEREENNSKLVEIQQSQTTSIAAEDPLQNLCLASQEVLQKAQQSGRSKCLKCGGSRMFYCYTCYVPVENVPMEQMPLVKLPLKIDIIKHPNETDGKSTAIHAKLLAPDYVTIYTYPCIPEYEEKDHEVALVFPGPKSVSVKDISFHLQKRVQNNVRGKNDDPDKPSVKRKKTEEQDLNDGEYKETTLKKIIFIDSTWNQTNKILSDERLQGLLQVELKTRKTCFWRHQKGKPDTFLSTIEAIYYFLVDYHTDVLKEKYKGQYDNLLFFYSFMYQLIKNAKCSGDKETRKITC
;
A
#
# COMPACT_ATOMS: atom_id res chain seq x y z
N MET A 1 -23.89 38.60 52.60
CA MET A 1 -23.37 38.54 51.22
C MET A 1 -23.90 37.27 50.58
N SER A 2 -24.86 37.39 49.68
CA SER A 2 -25.28 36.29 48.80
C SER A 2 -25.73 36.94 47.49
N LEU A 3 -24.92 36.79 46.45
CA LEU A 3 -25.19 37.31 45.12
C LEU A 3 -25.65 36.14 44.24
N ASN A 4 -26.89 36.23 43.77
CA ASN A 4 -27.48 35.36 42.77
C ASN A 4 -26.70 35.45 41.44
N GLN A 5 -26.48 34.31 40.78
CA GLN A 5 -26.06 34.22 39.38
C GLN A 5 -27.22 33.73 38.49
N PRO A 6 -27.32 34.16 37.22
CA PRO A 6 -28.52 33.96 36.41
C PRO A 6 -28.50 32.65 35.61
N ILE A 7 -29.70 32.04 35.51
CA ILE A 7 -30.06 30.75 34.88
C ILE A 7 -29.92 30.73 33.34
N PHE A 8 -29.26 31.71 32.72
CA PHE A 8 -29.36 31.93 31.26
C PHE A 8 -28.25 31.29 30.39
N LEU A 9 -27.36 30.48 30.98
CA LEU A 9 -26.23 29.87 30.24
C LEU A 9 -26.32 28.34 30.07
N LYS A 10 -27.20 27.63 30.81
CA LYS A 10 -27.32 26.16 30.69
C LYS A 10 -28.26 25.70 29.57
N GLU A 11 -29.29 26.48 29.23
CA GLU A 11 -30.25 26.08 28.18
C GLU A 11 -29.69 26.23 26.75
N ARG A 12 -28.62 27.01 26.56
CA ARG A 12 -28.01 27.23 25.24
C ARG A 12 -27.06 26.10 24.83
N GLU A 13 -26.43 25.43 25.79
CA GLU A 13 -25.52 24.30 25.54
C GLU A 13 -26.28 22.99 25.29
N GLU A 14 -27.39 22.75 25.98
CA GLU A 14 -28.24 21.57 25.73
C GLU A 14 -28.98 21.65 24.38
N ASN A 15 -29.42 22.84 23.96
CA ASN A 15 -30.07 23.02 22.66
C ASN A 15 -29.08 22.88 21.49
N ASN A 16 -27.83 23.34 21.63
CA ASN A 16 -26.80 23.12 20.61
C ASN A 16 -26.39 21.65 20.52
N SER A 17 -26.34 20.94 21.65
CA SER A 17 -26.03 19.50 21.68
C SER A 17 -27.13 18.66 20.99
N LYS A 18 -28.40 18.99 21.23
CA LYS A 18 -29.53 18.35 20.52
C LYS A 18 -29.60 18.69 19.04
N LEU A 19 -29.21 19.90 18.63
CA LEU A 19 -29.23 20.31 17.21
C LEU A 19 -28.12 19.61 16.40
N VAL A 20 -26.97 19.33 17.04
CA VAL A 20 -25.87 18.54 16.45
C VAL A 20 -26.22 17.05 16.39
N GLU A 21 -26.91 16.50 17.41
CA GLU A 21 -27.39 15.11 17.40
C GLU A 21 -28.51 14.86 16.37
N ILE A 22 -29.41 15.83 16.17
CA ILE A 22 -30.49 15.74 15.16
C ILE A 22 -29.95 15.89 13.73
N GLN A 23 -28.92 16.72 13.52
CA GLN A 23 -28.26 16.83 12.21
C GLN A 23 -27.37 15.62 11.86
N GLN A 24 -26.81 14.92 12.86
CA GLN A 24 -26.11 13.64 12.66
C GLN A 24 -27.05 12.46 12.39
N SER A 25 -28.32 12.54 12.82
CA SER A 25 -29.31 11.48 12.61
C SER A 25 -30.17 11.66 11.36
N GLN A 26 -30.11 12.81 10.67
CA GLN A 26 -30.86 13.07 9.43
C GLN A 26 -30.02 13.33 8.17
N THR A 27 -28.69 13.26 8.26
CA THR A 27 -27.85 13.29 7.06
C THR A 27 -27.45 11.88 6.65
N THR A 28 -28.22 11.36 5.70
CA THR A 28 -27.86 10.30 4.73
C THR A 28 -27.71 8.87 5.25
N SER A 29 -28.83 8.14 5.20
CA SER A 29 -28.86 6.74 4.77
C SER A 29 -28.46 6.61 3.28
N ILE A 30 -27.33 7.19 2.89
CA ILE A 30 -26.61 6.71 1.71
C ILE A 30 -26.01 5.39 2.20
N ALA A 31 -26.50 4.26 1.68
CA ALA A 31 -25.80 3.01 1.84
C ALA A 31 -24.34 3.30 1.48
N ALA A 32 -23.43 3.22 2.47
CA ALA A 32 -22.02 3.53 2.25
C ALA A 32 -21.58 2.74 1.02
N GLU A 33 -21.33 3.45 -0.09
CA GLU A 33 -20.93 2.81 -1.34
C GLU A 33 -19.76 1.91 -1.02
N ASP A 34 -19.81 0.67 -1.50
CA ASP A 34 -18.76 -0.29 -1.17
C ASP A 34 -17.45 0.26 -1.77
N PRO A 35 -16.43 0.54 -0.95
CA PRO A 35 -15.23 1.26 -1.40
C PRO A 35 -14.44 0.49 -2.46
N LEU A 36 -14.75 -0.79 -2.67
CA LEU A 36 -14.14 -1.67 -3.66
C LEU A 36 -15.07 -1.96 -4.86
N GLN A 37 -16.25 -1.32 -4.96
CA GLN A 37 -17.26 -1.62 -5.98
C GLN A 37 -16.86 -1.23 -7.40
N ASN A 38 -16.04 -0.18 -7.54
CA ASN A 38 -15.68 0.39 -8.84
C ASN A 38 -14.41 -0.23 -9.45
N LEU A 39 -13.95 -1.37 -8.91
CA LEU A 39 -12.77 -2.08 -9.40
C LEU A 39 -13.13 -3.02 -10.57
N CYS A 40 -12.33 -3.01 -11.62
CA CYS A 40 -12.38 -3.95 -12.75
C CYS A 40 -11.75 -5.31 -12.38
N LEU A 41 -12.42 -6.06 -11.49
CA LEU A 41 -11.97 -7.36 -11.03
C LEU A 41 -12.42 -8.51 -11.95
N ALA A 42 -11.57 -9.53 -12.08
CA ALA A 42 -11.95 -10.81 -12.66
C ALA A 42 -12.99 -11.54 -11.78
N SER A 43 -13.73 -12.48 -12.37
CA SER A 43 -14.71 -13.30 -11.64
C SER A 43 -14.04 -14.07 -10.48
N GLN A 44 -14.65 -13.98 -9.29
CA GLN A 44 -14.17 -14.64 -8.08
C GLN A 44 -14.84 -16.00 -7.84
N GLU A 45 -15.50 -16.58 -8.85
CA GLU A 45 -16.19 -17.88 -8.74
C GLU A 45 -15.30 -19.01 -8.23
N VAL A 46 -14.01 -19.03 -8.62
CA VAL A 46 -13.06 -20.02 -8.11
C VAL A 46 -12.90 -19.95 -6.59
N LEU A 47 -12.92 -18.74 -6.02
CA LEU A 47 -12.84 -18.52 -4.57
C LEU A 47 -14.14 -18.89 -3.88
N GLN A 48 -15.29 -18.64 -4.51
CA GLN A 48 -16.60 -19.04 -4.00
C GLN A 48 -16.72 -20.57 -3.90
N LYS A 49 -16.34 -21.29 -4.97
CA LYS A 49 -16.31 -22.76 -5.01
C LYS A 49 -15.34 -23.32 -3.97
N ALA A 50 -14.15 -22.74 -3.84
CA ALA A 50 -13.17 -23.15 -2.85
C ALA A 50 -13.69 -22.95 -1.42
N GLN A 51 -14.35 -21.82 -1.14
CA GLN A 51 -14.97 -21.56 0.16
C GLN A 51 -16.05 -22.59 0.51
N GLN A 52 -16.91 -22.95 -0.45
CA GLN A 52 -17.95 -23.98 -0.25
C GLN A 52 -17.36 -25.37 -0.03
N SER A 53 -16.26 -25.69 -0.71
CA SER A 53 -15.55 -26.96 -0.59
C SER A 53 -14.71 -27.06 0.69
N GLY A 54 -14.45 -25.94 1.35
CA GLY A 54 -13.63 -25.86 2.55
C GLY A 54 -12.13 -25.88 2.28
N ARG A 55 -11.36 -26.20 3.33
CA ARG A 55 -9.89 -26.16 3.25
C ARG A 55 -9.34 -27.28 2.38
N SER A 56 -8.35 -26.95 1.57
CA SER A 56 -7.60 -27.90 0.73
C SER A 56 -6.11 -27.88 1.02
N LYS A 57 -5.37 -28.87 0.49
CA LYS A 57 -3.94 -29.03 0.71
C LYS A 57 -3.14 -28.13 -0.22
N CYS A 58 -2.03 -27.60 0.30
CA CYS A 58 -0.99 -27.00 -0.53
C CYS A 58 -0.22 -28.10 -1.26
N LEU A 59 -0.08 -27.98 -2.59
CA LEU A 59 0.65 -28.94 -3.42
C LEU A 59 2.17 -28.95 -3.17
N LYS A 60 2.72 -27.93 -2.47
CA LYS A 60 4.15 -27.85 -2.13
C LYS A 60 4.48 -28.45 -0.76
N CYS A 61 3.75 -28.04 0.29
CA CYS A 61 4.07 -28.45 1.68
C CYS A 61 3.00 -29.36 2.32
N GLY A 62 1.91 -29.67 1.63
CA GLY A 62 0.80 -30.46 2.18
C GLY A 62 -0.08 -29.74 3.20
N GLY A 63 0.26 -28.50 3.60
CA GLY A 63 -0.48 -27.75 4.61
C GLY A 63 -1.93 -27.47 4.20
N SER A 64 -2.89 -27.69 5.11
CA SER A 64 -4.32 -27.38 4.91
C SER A 64 -4.58 -25.88 5.01
N ARG A 65 -5.14 -25.26 3.96
CA ARG A 65 -5.43 -23.81 3.86
C ARG A 65 -6.74 -23.58 3.09
N MET A 66 -7.30 -22.38 3.17
CA MET A 66 -8.56 -22.05 2.49
C MET A 66 -8.37 -21.75 0.99
N PHE A 67 -7.54 -20.77 0.64
CA PHE A 67 -7.37 -20.31 -0.76
C PHE A 67 -5.93 -20.40 -1.27
N TYR A 68 -4.95 -20.21 -0.39
CA TYR A 68 -3.54 -20.23 -0.75
C TYR A 68 -2.67 -20.56 0.47
N CYS A 69 -1.47 -21.04 0.20
CA CYS A 69 -0.45 -21.29 1.20
C CYS A 69 0.35 -20.03 1.49
N TYR A 70 0.22 -19.55 2.72
CA TYR A 70 0.95 -18.38 3.20
C TYR A 70 2.45 -18.61 3.44
N THR A 71 2.92 -19.86 3.38
CA THR A 71 4.35 -20.22 3.52
C THR A 71 5.00 -20.45 2.16
N CYS A 72 4.31 -21.15 1.26
CA CYS A 72 4.85 -21.54 -0.05
C CYS A 72 4.53 -20.54 -1.17
N TYR A 73 3.71 -19.53 -0.87
CA TYR A 73 3.24 -18.50 -1.81
C TYR A 73 2.64 -19.09 -3.10
N VAL A 74 1.79 -20.10 -2.94
CA VAL A 74 1.06 -20.75 -4.04
C VAL A 74 -0.40 -20.98 -3.66
N PRO A 75 -1.33 -21.04 -4.63
CA PRO A 75 -2.69 -21.49 -4.38
C PRO A 75 -2.74 -22.91 -3.80
N VAL A 76 -3.86 -23.25 -3.15
CA VAL A 76 -4.13 -24.65 -2.77
C VAL A 76 -4.74 -25.42 -3.94
N GLU A 77 -4.76 -26.75 -3.83
CA GLU A 77 -5.19 -27.67 -4.88
C GLU A 77 -6.57 -27.34 -5.50
N ASN A 78 -7.54 -26.87 -4.71
CA ASN A 78 -8.88 -26.52 -5.20
C ASN A 78 -9.00 -25.08 -5.75
N VAL A 79 -7.89 -24.35 -5.88
CA VAL A 79 -7.82 -23.03 -6.52
C VAL A 79 -6.78 -23.08 -7.64
N PRO A 80 -7.16 -23.53 -8.86
CA PRO A 80 -6.24 -23.64 -9.98
C PRO A 80 -5.70 -22.27 -10.42
N MET A 81 -4.41 -22.21 -10.78
CA MET A 81 -3.74 -20.97 -11.18
C MET A 81 -4.35 -20.37 -12.47
N GLU A 82 -4.88 -21.22 -13.35
CA GLU A 82 -5.46 -20.84 -14.64
C GLU A 82 -6.79 -20.08 -14.49
N GLN A 83 -7.45 -20.22 -13.34
CA GLN A 83 -8.68 -19.51 -13.01
C GLN A 83 -8.43 -18.23 -12.22
N MET A 84 -7.17 -17.89 -11.95
CA MET A 84 -6.78 -16.66 -11.27
C MET A 84 -6.30 -15.63 -12.29
N PRO A 85 -6.60 -14.33 -12.07
CA PRO A 85 -6.04 -13.30 -12.92
C PRO A 85 -4.53 -13.17 -12.69
N LEU A 86 -3.78 -12.99 -13.77
CA LEU A 86 -2.37 -12.60 -13.72
C LEU A 86 -2.25 -11.10 -14.04
N VAL A 87 -1.52 -10.39 -13.20
CA VAL A 87 -1.32 -8.95 -13.29
C VAL A 87 0.12 -8.66 -13.72
N LYS A 88 0.26 -7.92 -14.83
CA LYS A 88 1.55 -7.40 -15.27
C LYS A 88 1.81 -6.05 -14.60
N LEU A 89 3.01 -5.87 -14.05
CA LEU A 89 3.38 -4.65 -13.34
C LEU A 89 4.39 -3.83 -14.15
N PRO A 90 4.37 -2.49 -14.03
CA PRO A 90 5.37 -1.62 -14.68
C PRO A 90 6.75 -1.71 -14.00
N LEU A 91 6.82 -2.32 -12.81
CA LEU A 91 8.00 -2.33 -11.95
C LEU A 91 8.18 -3.71 -11.31
N LYS A 92 9.42 -4.06 -10.95
CA LYS A 92 9.65 -5.15 -10.00
C LYS A 92 9.32 -4.67 -8.58
N ILE A 93 8.80 -5.57 -7.76
CA ILE A 93 8.44 -5.29 -6.38
C ILE A 93 9.17 -6.26 -5.46
N ASP A 94 9.94 -5.72 -4.53
CA ASP A 94 10.51 -6.50 -3.45
C ASP A 94 9.73 -6.19 -2.16
N ILE A 95 9.23 -7.22 -1.49
CA ILE A 95 8.52 -7.09 -0.21
C ILE A 95 9.41 -7.67 0.88
N ILE A 96 9.78 -6.85 1.84
CA ILE A 96 10.56 -7.26 3.00
C ILE A 96 9.61 -7.59 4.15
N LYS A 97 9.37 -8.88 4.38
CA LYS A 97 8.51 -9.39 5.44
C LYS A 97 9.26 -9.53 6.76
N HIS A 98 8.67 -9.05 7.85
CA HIS A 98 9.18 -9.30 9.18
C HIS A 98 8.94 -10.77 9.60
N PRO A 99 9.92 -11.46 10.22
CA PRO A 99 9.79 -12.88 10.57
C PRO A 99 8.65 -13.16 11.56
N ASN A 100 8.35 -12.20 12.45
CA ASN A 100 7.26 -12.32 13.42
C ASN A 100 5.90 -11.81 12.87
N GLU A 101 5.83 -11.38 11.61
CA GLU A 101 4.54 -11.04 11.00
C GLU A 101 3.73 -12.33 10.82
N THR A 102 2.47 -12.32 11.25
CA THR A 102 1.63 -13.51 11.19
C THR A 102 1.25 -13.80 9.74
N ASP A 103 1.72 -14.92 9.20
CA ASP A 103 1.53 -15.27 7.79
C ASP A 103 0.06 -15.26 7.33
N GLY A 104 -0.87 -15.71 8.17
CA GLY A 104 -2.31 -15.67 7.87
C GLY A 104 -2.96 -14.28 7.91
N LYS A 105 -2.21 -13.25 8.33
CA LYS A 105 -2.65 -11.84 8.37
C LYS A 105 -2.05 -10.99 7.28
N SER A 106 -0.86 -11.33 6.79
CA SER A 106 -0.17 -10.63 5.71
C SER A 106 -0.99 -10.61 4.43
N THR A 107 -1.15 -9.43 3.84
CA THR A 107 -1.75 -9.26 2.50
C THR A 107 -0.70 -9.19 1.40
N ALA A 108 0.60 -9.14 1.73
CA ALA A 108 1.71 -9.15 0.76
C ALA A 108 1.66 -10.35 -0.19
N ILE A 109 1.19 -11.49 0.31
CA ILE A 109 1.08 -12.75 -0.44
C ILE A 109 0.15 -12.58 -1.65
N HIS A 110 -0.85 -11.70 -1.60
CA HIS A 110 -1.76 -11.45 -2.71
C HIS A 110 -0.99 -10.97 -3.94
N ALA A 111 -0.07 -10.03 -3.75
CA ALA A 111 0.78 -9.53 -4.82
C ALA A 111 1.65 -10.65 -5.43
N LYS A 112 2.23 -11.53 -4.60
CA LYS A 112 3.04 -12.65 -5.09
C LYS A 112 2.23 -13.68 -5.89
N LEU A 113 1.00 -13.95 -5.48
CA LEU A 113 0.11 -14.89 -6.17
C LEU A 113 -0.36 -14.34 -7.52
N LEU A 114 -0.63 -13.05 -7.59
CA LEU A 114 -1.28 -12.40 -8.75
C LEU A 114 -0.27 -11.82 -9.75
N ALA A 115 0.96 -11.51 -9.30
CA ALA A 115 2.04 -11.01 -10.15
C ALA A 115 3.38 -11.74 -9.86
N PRO A 116 3.43 -13.08 -10.03
CA PRO A 116 4.55 -13.91 -9.56
C PRO A 116 5.88 -13.56 -10.20
N ASP A 117 5.87 -13.07 -11.45
CA ASP A 117 7.09 -12.69 -12.19
C ASP A 117 7.65 -11.34 -11.75
N TYR A 118 6.84 -10.50 -11.11
CA TYR A 118 7.19 -9.13 -10.76
C TYR A 118 7.47 -8.95 -9.27
N VAL A 119 6.86 -9.79 -8.42
CA VAL A 119 6.91 -9.65 -6.97
C VAL A 119 7.82 -10.71 -6.36
N THR A 120 8.73 -10.31 -5.48
CA THR A 120 9.52 -11.23 -4.65
C THR A 120 9.33 -10.88 -3.18
N ILE A 121 9.09 -11.89 -2.35
CA ILE A 121 8.96 -11.73 -0.89
C ILE A 121 10.21 -12.27 -0.24
N TYR A 122 10.86 -11.45 0.57
CA TYR A 122 12.03 -11.78 1.36
C TYR A 122 11.65 -11.77 2.84
N THR A 123 12.12 -12.76 3.60
CA THR A 123 11.95 -12.75 5.06
C THR A 123 13.19 -12.16 5.71
N TYR A 124 13.02 -11.07 6.45
CA TYR A 124 14.11 -10.42 7.17
C TYR A 124 14.75 -11.39 8.19
N PRO A 125 16.11 -11.44 8.30
CA PRO A 125 17.11 -10.51 7.75
C PRO A 125 17.62 -10.83 6.33
N CYS A 126 17.06 -11.84 5.66
CA CYS A 126 17.52 -12.31 4.35
C CYS A 126 16.96 -11.46 3.19
N ILE A 127 17.40 -10.21 3.07
CA ILE A 127 16.96 -9.27 2.01
C ILE A 127 18.09 -9.03 0.98
N PRO A 128 17.77 -8.59 -0.25
CA PRO A 128 18.78 -8.32 -1.29
C PRO A 128 19.71 -7.15 -0.96
N GLU A 129 20.87 -7.16 -1.59
CA GLU A 129 21.74 -5.98 -1.71
C GLU A 129 21.21 -5.03 -2.80
N TYR A 130 21.01 -3.77 -2.42
CA TYR A 130 20.60 -2.69 -3.31
C TYR A 130 21.71 -1.66 -3.56
N GLU A 131 22.92 -1.94 -3.09
CA GLU A 131 24.08 -1.08 -3.28
C GLU A 131 24.31 -0.81 -4.78
N GLU A 132 24.72 0.42 -5.09
CA GLU A 132 24.88 0.97 -6.45
C GLU A 132 23.58 1.06 -7.30
N LYS A 133 22.44 0.58 -6.80
CA LYS A 133 21.13 0.63 -7.50
C LYS A 133 20.19 1.70 -6.95
N ASP A 134 20.70 2.60 -6.11
CA ASP A 134 19.94 3.68 -5.46
C ASP A 134 19.33 4.70 -6.42
N HIS A 135 19.77 4.69 -7.69
CA HIS A 135 19.26 5.49 -8.79
C HIS A 135 18.10 4.84 -9.58
N GLU A 136 17.77 3.57 -9.30
CA GLU A 136 16.68 2.83 -9.97
C GLU A 136 15.79 2.04 -8.99
N VAL A 137 16.09 2.10 -7.69
CA VAL A 137 15.36 1.45 -6.60
C VAL A 137 14.89 2.50 -5.60
N ALA A 138 13.63 2.38 -5.18
CA ALA A 138 13.05 3.21 -4.12
C ALA A 138 12.33 2.37 -3.07
N LEU A 139 12.08 2.95 -1.90
CA LEU A 139 11.36 2.35 -0.77
C LEU A 139 10.07 3.13 -0.51
N VAL A 140 8.92 2.46 -0.47
CA VAL A 140 7.69 3.09 0.00
C VAL A 140 7.68 3.10 1.51
N PHE A 141 7.92 4.27 2.10
CA PHE A 141 7.83 4.48 3.53
C PHE A 141 7.68 5.98 3.83
N PRO A 142 6.73 6.39 4.71
CA PRO A 142 6.60 7.78 5.10
C PRO A 142 7.76 8.21 6.01
N GLY A 143 8.32 9.40 5.80
CA GLY A 143 9.42 9.90 6.61
C GLY A 143 9.68 11.39 6.42
N PRO A 144 10.50 12.03 7.27
CA PRO A 144 10.79 13.47 7.16
C PRO A 144 11.50 13.86 5.86
N LYS A 145 12.07 12.89 5.14
CA LYS A 145 12.77 13.07 3.86
C LYS A 145 12.08 12.33 2.71
N SER A 146 10.88 11.78 2.91
CA SER A 146 10.15 11.12 1.83
C SER A 146 9.68 12.12 0.78
N VAL A 147 9.59 11.66 -0.46
CA VAL A 147 9.10 12.43 -1.60
C VAL A 147 7.77 11.87 -2.06
N SER A 148 6.99 12.67 -2.79
CA SER A 148 5.73 12.19 -3.36
C SER A 148 5.98 11.34 -4.61
N VAL A 149 5.03 10.47 -4.96
CA VAL A 149 5.16 9.56 -6.12
C VAL A 149 5.44 10.32 -7.43
N LYS A 150 4.81 11.49 -7.64
CA LYS A 150 5.02 12.34 -8.83
C LYS A 150 6.45 12.86 -8.98
N ASP A 151 7.22 12.92 -7.89
CA ASP A 151 8.56 13.52 -7.87
C ASP A 151 9.68 12.46 -7.97
N ILE A 152 9.34 11.16 -8.05
CA ILE A 152 10.31 10.06 -8.08
C ILE A 152 11.35 10.26 -9.20
N SER A 153 10.90 10.47 -10.43
CA SER A 153 11.80 10.57 -11.60
C SER A 153 12.83 11.69 -11.44
N PHE A 154 12.40 12.85 -10.92
CA PHE A 154 13.28 13.99 -10.66
C PHE A 154 14.38 13.65 -9.62
N HIS A 155 13.99 13.00 -8.53
CA HIS A 155 14.93 12.64 -7.47
C HIS A 155 15.92 11.53 -7.89
N LEU A 156 15.49 10.56 -8.69
CA LEU A 156 16.36 9.52 -9.23
C LEU A 156 17.39 10.10 -10.22
N GLN A 157 16.97 11.00 -11.11
CA GLN A 157 17.88 11.68 -12.04
C GLN A 157 18.98 12.47 -11.30
N LYS A 158 18.63 13.16 -10.21
CA LYS A 158 19.58 13.90 -9.39
C LYS A 158 20.64 12.98 -8.76
N ARG A 159 20.27 11.76 -8.37
CA ARG A 159 21.22 10.77 -7.83
C ARG A 159 22.23 10.31 -8.88
N VAL A 160 21.77 10.07 -10.12
CA VAL A 160 22.67 9.73 -11.23
C VAL A 160 23.71 10.84 -11.46
N GLN A 161 23.28 12.11 -11.50
CA GLN A 161 24.19 13.24 -11.71
C GLN A 161 25.23 13.38 -10.59
N ASN A 162 24.84 13.14 -9.34
CA ASN A 162 25.77 13.17 -8.20
C ASN A 162 26.78 12.02 -8.24
N ASN A 163 26.34 10.80 -8.62
CA ASN A 163 27.23 9.64 -8.75
C ASN A 163 28.26 9.83 -9.89
N VAL A 164 27.89 10.54 -10.95
CA VAL A 164 28.82 10.89 -12.05
C VAL A 164 29.84 11.95 -11.61
N ARG A 165 29.42 12.97 -10.85
CA ARG A 165 30.35 13.99 -10.34
C ARG A 165 31.37 13.43 -9.36
N GLY A 166 30.94 12.59 -8.41
CA GLY A 166 31.83 11.99 -7.42
C GLY A 166 32.92 11.05 -7.99
N LYS A 167 32.78 10.59 -9.24
CA LYS A 167 33.80 9.77 -9.92
C LYS A 167 34.85 10.60 -10.70
N ASN A 168 34.62 11.89 -10.91
CA ASN A 168 35.48 12.75 -11.75
C ASN A 168 36.28 13.81 -10.95
N ASP A 169 36.20 13.81 -9.63
CA ASP A 169 36.94 14.76 -8.79
C ASP A 169 38.36 14.24 -8.50
N ASP A 170 39.28 14.56 -9.42
CA ASP A 170 40.71 14.67 -9.16
C ASP A 170 40.97 15.93 -8.31
N PRO A 171 41.66 15.89 -7.15
CA PRO A 171 41.69 17.00 -6.20
C PRO A 171 42.42 18.27 -6.68
N ASP A 172 43.10 18.25 -7.84
CA ASP A 172 44.07 19.28 -8.22
C ASP A 172 43.59 20.30 -9.26
N LYS A 173 42.27 20.47 -9.48
CA LYS A 173 41.78 21.49 -10.45
C LYS A 173 40.98 22.62 -9.78
N PRO A 174 41.43 23.89 -9.87
CA PRO A 174 40.80 24.98 -9.15
C PRO A 174 39.42 25.33 -9.73
N SER A 175 38.45 25.47 -8.83
CA SER A 175 37.07 25.83 -9.10
C SER A 175 36.93 27.23 -9.72
N VAL A 176 36.54 27.29 -10.98
CA VAL A 176 36.19 28.55 -11.66
C VAL A 176 34.81 29.01 -11.18
N LYS A 177 34.77 30.17 -10.51
CA LYS A 177 33.55 30.89 -10.11
C LYS A 177 32.65 31.14 -11.34
N ARG A 178 31.44 30.56 -11.36
CA ARG A 178 30.43 30.88 -12.36
C ARG A 178 29.67 32.15 -11.99
N LYS A 179 29.77 33.16 -12.86
CA LYS A 179 28.83 34.30 -12.95
C LYS A 179 27.48 33.81 -13.52
N LYS A 180 26.42 34.44 -13.02
CA LYS A 180 25.01 34.32 -13.43
C LYS A 180 24.80 35.10 -14.73
N THR A 181 24.33 34.46 -15.81
CA THR A 181 23.52 35.07 -16.91
C THR A 181 22.92 33.95 -17.80
N GLU A 182 21.59 33.98 -17.87
CA GLU A 182 20.61 33.71 -18.95
C GLU A 182 20.79 32.62 -20.03
N GLU A 183 19.60 32.17 -20.44
CA GLU A 183 19.19 31.08 -21.34
C GLU A 183 19.94 31.01 -22.67
N GLN A 184 20.25 29.78 -23.11
CA GLN A 184 20.23 29.38 -24.53
C GLN A 184 20.27 27.85 -24.68
N ASP A 185 19.45 27.38 -25.62
CA ASP A 185 19.08 26.01 -25.93
C ASP A 185 20.19 25.10 -26.50
N LEU A 186 19.84 23.80 -26.51
CA LEU A 186 20.33 22.68 -27.32
C LEU A 186 21.58 21.94 -26.81
N ASN A 187 21.33 20.77 -26.22
CA ASN A 187 22.06 19.58 -26.63
C ASN A 187 21.15 18.35 -26.56
N ASP A 188 20.80 17.84 -27.75
CA ASP A 188 20.16 16.56 -28.02
C ASP A 188 21.15 15.44 -27.67
N GLY A 189 21.25 15.15 -26.38
CA GLY A 189 21.88 13.94 -25.88
C GLY A 189 20.77 13.03 -25.40
N GLU A 190 20.67 11.85 -25.98
CA GLU A 190 19.76 10.76 -25.59
C GLU A 190 19.74 10.61 -24.06
N TYR A 191 18.83 11.33 -23.40
CA TYR A 191 18.60 11.26 -21.97
C TYR A 191 18.03 9.87 -21.78
N LYS A 192 18.85 8.91 -21.34
CA LYS A 192 18.33 7.67 -20.77
C LYS A 192 17.42 8.09 -19.63
N GLU A 193 16.12 8.09 -19.89
CA GLU A 193 15.10 8.35 -18.90
C GLU A 193 15.33 7.35 -17.77
N THR A 194 15.88 7.83 -16.66
CA THR A 194 16.19 6.98 -15.50
C THR A 194 14.86 6.61 -14.87
N THR A 195 14.26 5.56 -15.40
CA THR A 195 13.00 5.03 -14.91
C THR A 195 13.28 4.21 -13.67
N LEU A 196 12.47 4.43 -12.63
CA LEU A 196 12.39 3.51 -11.51
C LEU A 196 12.21 2.09 -12.09
N LYS A 197 13.04 1.13 -11.68
CA LYS A 197 12.90 -0.26 -12.11
C LYS A 197 12.29 -1.14 -11.03
N LYS A 198 12.51 -0.77 -9.77
CA LYS A 198 12.10 -1.57 -8.62
C LYS A 198 11.62 -0.70 -7.47
N ILE A 199 10.56 -1.15 -6.81
CA ILE A 199 10.01 -0.53 -5.61
C ILE A 199 9.99 -1.54 -4.46
N ILE A 200 10.35 -1.09 -3.27
CA ILE A 200 10.39 -1.91 -2.05
C ILE A 200 9.23 -1.55 -1.14
N PHE A 201 8.61 -2.56 -0.55
CA PHE A 201 7.62 -2.43 0.53
C PHE A 201 8.06 -3.22 1.77
N ILE A 202 7.63 -2.79 2.95
CA ILE A 202 7.87 -3.52 4.20
C ILE A 202 6.54 -4.14 4.66
N ASP A 203 6.53 -5.46 4.87
CA ASP A 203 5.37 -6.20 5.38
C ASP A 203 5.58 -6.56 6.86
N SER A 204 5.07 -5.71 7.74
CA SER A 204 5.15 -5.89 9.19
C SER A 204 4.09 -5.08 9.92
N THR A 205 3.84 -5.42 11.19
CA THR A 205 3.18 -4.48 12.09
C THR A 205 4.01 -3.19 12.26
N TRP A 206 3.34 -2.05 12.44
CA TRP A 206 3.98 -0.75 12.64
C TRP A 206 5.01 -0.71 13.78
N ASN A 207 4.79 -1.49 14.84
CA ASN A 207 5.73 -1.54 15.97
C ASN A 207 7.02 -2.29 15.61
N GLN A 208 6.98 -3.19 14.62
CA GLN A 208 8.12 -4.01 14.18
C GLN A 208 8.88 -3.39 13.00
N THR A 209 8.23 -2.49 12.25
CA THR A 209 8.76 -1.91 11.01
C THR A 209 10.13 -1.24 11.18
N ASN A 210 10.36 -0.58 12.32
CA ASN A 210 11.60 0.16 12.57
C ASN A 210 12.86 -0.70 12.45
N LYS A 211 12.78 -2.00 12.82
CA LYS A 211 13.93 -2.92 12.74
C LYS A 211 14.36 -3.17 11.30
N ILE A 212 13.39 -3.29 10.38
CA ILE A 212 13.66 -3.46 8.95
C ILE A 212 14.11 -2.13 8.37
N LEU A 213 13.42 -1.04 8.70
CA LEU A 213 13.73 0.29 8.18
C LEU A 213 15.18 0.71 8.51
N SER A 214 15.69 0.36 9.69
CA SER A 214 17.06 0.68 10.12
C SER A 214 18.15 -0.17 9.46
N ASP A 215 17.80 -1.18 8.65
CA ASP A 215 18.77 -2.03 7.97
C ASP A 215 19.60 -1.23 6.96
N GLU A 216 20.92 -1.39 6.99
CA GLU A 216 21.88 -0.63 6.18
C GLU A 216 21.61 -0.71 4.67
N ARG A 217 21.06 -1.83 4.21
CA ARG A 217 20.76 -2.06 2.78
C ARG A 217 19.57 -1.24 2.29
N LEU A 218 18.73 -0.76 3.22
CA LEU A 218 17.64 0.16 2.94
C LEU A 218 18.04 1.62 3.26
N GLN A 219 19.06 1.82 4.09
CA GLN A 219 19.60 3.15 4.39
C GLN A 219 20.17 3.77 3.12
N GLY A 220 19.74 5.00 2.82
CA GLY A 220 20.18 5.72 1.63
C GLY A 220 19.26 5.57 0.42
N LEU A 221 18.35 4.60 0.37
CA LEU A 221 17.36 4.53 -0.70
C LEU A 221 16.42 5.74 -0.70
N LEU A 222 15.90 6.11 -1.87
CA LEU A 222 14.87 7.15 -1.97
C LEU A 222 13.60 6.65 -1.27
N GLN A 223 13.12 7.40 -0.28
CA GLN A 223 11.85 7.12 0.38
C GLN A 223 10.71 7.83 -0.35
N VAL A 224 9.65 7.08 -0.62
CA VAL A 224 8.44 7.56 -1.29
C VAL A 224 7.26 7.43 -0.35
N GLU A 225 6.52 8.52 -0.20
CA GLU A 225 5.29 8.57 0.58
C GLU A 225 4.05 8.57 -0.34
N LEU A 226 3.04 7.80 0.07
CA LEU A 226 1.76 7.72 -0.62
C LEU A 226 0.83 8.83 -0.17
N LYS A 227 -0.07 9.27 -1.05
CA LYS A 227 -1.19 10.14 -0.67
C LYS A 227 -2.01 9.46 0.43
N THR A 228 -2.45 10.24 1.42
CA THR A 228 -3.31 9.77 2.50
C THR A 228 -4.61 9.19 1.96
N ARG A 229 -4.94 7.97 2.38
CA ARG A 229 -6.13 7.22 1.93
C ARG A 229 -6.72 6.47 3.10
N LYS A 230 -8.05 6.29 3.10
CA LYS A 230 -8.71 5.42 4.07
C LYS A 230 -8.55 3.97 3.66
N THR A 231 -8.10 3.14 4.59
CA THR A 231 -7.98 1.69 4.41
C THR A 231 -9.34 1.02 4.50
N CYS A 232 -9.50 -0.06 3.74
CA CYS A 232 -10.63 -0.99 3.86
C CYS A 232 -10.24 -2.22 4.71
N PHE A 233 -9.08 -2.21 5.36
CA PHE A 233 -8.50 -3.40 5.96
C PHE A 233 -9.25 -3.85 7.21
N TRP A 234 -9.88 -5.02 7.13
CA TRP A 234 -10.82 -5.48 8.17
C TRP A 234 -10.16 -5.86 9.51
N ARG A 235 -8.82 -5.93 9.61
CA ARG A 235 -8.06 -6.22 10.84
C ARG A 235 -7.35 -4.97 11.39
N HIS A 236 -8.08 -3.86 11.49
CA HIS A 236 -7.55 -2.62 12.06
C HIS A 236 -6.87 -2.85 13.41
N GLN A 237 -5.72 -2.19 13.60
CA GLN A 237 -5.04 -2.16 14.89
C GLN A 237 -5.72 -1.11 15.78
N LYS A 238 -6.12 -1.51 16.99
CA LYS A 238 -6.80 -0.61 17.94
C LYS A 238 -5.93 0.63 18.22
N GLY A 239 -6.52 1.81 18.09
CA GLY A 239 -5.83 3.08 18.35
C GLY A 239 -4.88 3.54 17.23
N LYS A 240 -4.86 2.87 16.08
CA LYS A 240 -4.16 3.36 14.88
C LYS A 240 -5.14 4.08 13.94
N PRO A 241 -4.68 5.08 13.16
CA PRO A 241 -5.50 5.77 12.18
C PRO A 241 -6.09 4.82 11.13
N ASP A 242 -7.26 5.16 10.59
CA ASP A 242 -7.86 4.50 9.43
C ASP A 242 -7.11 4.79 8.11
N THR A 243 -5.97 5.49 8.18
CA THR A 243 -5.11 5.79 7.04
C THR A 243 -3.95 4.81 6.87
N PHE A 244 -3.81 3.86 7.79
CA PHE A 244 -2.74 2.86 7.78
C PHE A 244 -3.13 1.70 6.85
N LEU A 245 -2.67 1.80 5.60
CA LEU A 245 -2.92 0.82 4.56
C LEU A 245 -2.32 -0.55 4.89
N SER A 246 -3.01 -1.61 4.49
CA SER A 246 -2.40 -2.94 4.39
C SER A 246 -1.38 -3.00 3.24
N THR A 247 -0.48 -3.99 3.26
CA THR A 247 0.59 -4.09 2.25
C THR A 247 0.07 -4.16 0.82
N ILE A 248 -0.99 -4.91 0.55
CA ILE A 248 -1.59 -4.98 -0.79
C ILE A 248 -2.23 -3.66 -1.24
N GLU A 249 -2.86 -2.92 -0.32
CA GLU A 249 -3.41 -1.60 -0.62
C GLU A 249 -2.30 -0.60 -0.92
N ALA A 250 -1.22 -0.61 -0.13
CA ALA A 250 -0.05 0.24 -0.38
C ALA A 250 0.56 -0.04 -1.77
N ILE A 251 0.70 -1.31 -2.14
CA ILE A 251 1.15 -1.71 -3.49
C ILE A 251 0.19 -1.20 -4.56
N TYR A 252 -1.11 -1.47 -4.41
CA TYR A 252 -2.13 -1.05 -5.38
C TYR A 252 -2.12 0.47 -5.58
N TYR A 253 -2.21 1.24 -4.50
CA TYR A 253 -2.28 2.70 -4.59
C TYR A 253 -0.97 3.32 -5.09
N PHE A 254 0.18 2.76 -4.73
CA PHE A 254 1.45 3.16 -5.32
C PHE A 254 1.44 2.99 -6.84
N LEU A 255 0.98 1.84 -7.34
CA LEU A 255 0.96 1.56 -8.77
C LEU A 255 -0.02 2.46 -9.53
N VAL A 256 -1.19 2.74 -8.95
CA VAL A 256 -2.17 3.69 -9.52
C VAL A 256 -1.60 5.11 -9.59
N ASP A 257 -0.98 5.58 -8.50
CA ASP A 257 -0.30 6.88 -8.48
C ASP A 257 0.86 6.91 -9.48
N TYR A 258 1.68 5.86 -9.53
CA TYR A 258 2.82 5.78 -10.45
C TYR A 258 2.37 5.80 -11.92
N HIS A 259 1.33 5.05 -12.26
CA HIS A 259 0.79 5.02 -13.62
C HIS A 259 0.24 6.38 -14.06
N THR A 260 -0.48 7.06 -13.17
CA THR A 260 -1.09 8.36 -13.49
C THR A 260 -0.07 9.49 -13.46
N ASP A 261 0.75 9.54 -12.41
CA ASP A 261 1.61 10.68 -12.11
C ASP A 261 3.00 10.56 -12.75
N VAL A 262 3.51 9.34 -12.99
CA VAL A 262 4.84 9.11 -13.56
C VAL A 262 4.76 8.65 -15.02
N LEU A 263 3.98 7.59 -15.31
CA LEU A 263 3.82 7.12 -16.70
C LEU A 263 2.94 8.06 -17.54
N LYS A 264 2.19 8.97 -16.90
CA LYS A 264 1.26 9.91 -17.55
C LYS A 264 0.21 9.22 -18.42
N GLU A 265 -0.15 8.00 -18.06
CA GLU A 265 -1.14 7.19 -18.75
C GLU A 265 -2.50 7.25 -18.01
N LYS A 266 -3.60 7.08 -18.76
CA LYS A 266 -4.93 6.99 -18.17
C LYS A 266 -5.11 5.63 -17.49
N TYR A 267 -5.34 5.64 -16.17
CA TYR A 267 -5.71 4.45 -15.43
C TYR A 267 -7.08 3.91 -15.88
N LYS A 268 -7.13 2.59 -16.14
CA LYS A 268 -8.29 1.83 -16.62
C LYS A 268 -8.49 0.52 -15.85
N GLY A 269 -7.91 0.41 -14.65
CA GLY A 269 -8.01 -0.81 -13.84
C GLY A 269 -6.90 -1.84 -14.07
N GLN A 270 -5.76 -1.42 -14.65
CA GLN A 270 -4.63 -2.31 -14.98
C GLN A 270 -4.15 -3.14 -13.78
N TYR A 271 -4.33 -2.63 -12.56
CA TYR A 271 -3.84 -3.25 -11.33
C TYR A 271 -4.97 -3.65 -10.36
N ASP A 272 -6.24 -3.46 -10.74
CA ASP A 272 -7.39 -3.75 -9.86
C ASP A 272 -7.38 -5.20 -9.38
N ASN A 273 -7.00 -6.12 -10.27
CA ASN A 273 -6.87 -7.53 -9.95
C ASN A 273 -5.83 -7.85 -8.87
N LEU A 274 -4.92 -6.94 -8.49
CA LEU A 274 -4.11 -7.12 -7.27
C LEU A 274 -4.96 -7.24 -6.01
N LEU A 275 -6.14 -6.64 -6.01
CA LEU A 275 -7.12 -6.70 -4.94
C LEU A 275 -8.09 -7.88 -5.09
N PHE A 276 -7.85 -8.83 -6.01
CA PHE A 276 -8.73 -9.99 -6.25
C PHE A 276 -8.98 -10.83 -4.98
N PHE A 277 -7.95 -11.21 -4.23
CA PHE A 277 -8.16 -11.90 -2.95
C PHE A 277 -8.67 -10.96 -1.86
N TYR A 278 -8.20 -9.71 -1.89
CA TYR A 278 -8.51 -8.71 -0.87
C TYR A 278 -10.00 -8.35 -0.84
N SER A 279 -10.59 -8.04 -1.99
CA SER A 279 -12.01 -7.67 -2.09
C SER A 279 -12.92 -8.85 -1.76
N PHE A 280 -12.54 -10.07 -2.17
CA PHE A 280 -13.28 -11.28 -1.78
C PHE A 280 -13.32 -11.43 -0.26
N MET A 281 -12.15 -11.38 0.40
CA MET A 281 -12.05 -11.49 1.86
C MET A 281 -12.76 -10.35 2.58
N TYR A 282 -12.68 -9.13 2.05
CA TYR A 282 -13.41 -7.98 2.56
C TYR A 282 -14.92 -8.23 2.57
N GLN A 283 -15.48 -8.71 1.44
CA GLN A 283 -16.90 -9.04 1.32
C GLN A 283 -17.33 -10.14 2.30
N LEU A 284 -16.53 -11.21 2.44
CA LEU A 284 -16.84 -12.29 3.41
C LEU A 284 -16.96 -11.76 4.83
N ILE A 285 -16.05 -10.88 5.22
CA ILE A 285 -15.98 -10.38 6.59
C ILE A 285 -17.04 -9.31 6.84
N LYS A 286 -17.33 -8.47 5.84
CA LYS A 286 -18.47 -7.55 5.86
C LYS A 286 -19.78 -8.31 6.03
N ASN A 287 -20.01 -9.36 5.23
CA ASN A 287 -21.21 -10.20 5.31
C ASN A 287 -21.32 -10.91 6.67
N ALA A 288 -20.21 -11.45 7.20
CA ALA A 288 -20.20 -12.10 8.51
C ALA A 288 -20.56 -11.12 9.65
N LYS A 289 -20.04 -9.89 9.63
CA LYS A 289 -20.39 -8.85 10.60
C LYS A 289 -21.87 -8.45 10.50
N CYS A 290 -22.39 -8.23 9.30
CA CYS A 290 -23.79 -7.89 9.10
C CYS A 290 -24.75 -8.99 9.56
N SER A 291 -24.38 -10.26 9.38
CA SER A 291 -25.17 -11.38 9.90
C SER A 291 -25.16 -11.45 11.43
N GLY A 292 -24.00 -11.25 12.06
CA GLY A 292 -23.88 -11.18 13.52
C GLY A 292 -24.69 -10.04 14.13
N ASP A 293 -24.68 -8.86 13.50
CA ASP A 293 -25.46 -7.70 13.97
C ASP A 293 -26.99 -7.94 13.86
N LYS A 294 -27.44 -8.63 12.80
CA LYS A 294 -28.85 -9.01 12.63
C LYS A 294 -29.29 -10.05 13.66
N GLU A 295 -28.42 -11.00 14.00
CA GLU A 295 -28.69 -12.03 15.01
C GLU A 295 -28.72 -11.43 16.42
N THR A 296 -27.78 -10.52 16.73
CA THR A 296 -27.74 -9.79 18.01
C THR A 296 -29.01 -8.94 18.21
N ARG A 297 -29.46 -8.23 17.16
CA ARG A 297 -30.71 -7.45 17.18
C ARG A 297 -31.97 -8.30 17.31
N LYS A 298 -31.96 -9.56 16.85
CA LYS A 298 -33.10 -10.49 17.04
C LYS A 298 -33.17 -11.08 18.45
N ILE A 299 -32.04 -11.15 19.17
CA ILE A 299 -31.97 -11.68 20.54
C ILE A 299 -32.32 -10.59 21.59
N THR A 300 -32.33 -9.31 21.19
CA THR A 300 -32.64 -8.17 22.08
C THR A 300 -34.05 -7.60 21.93
N CYS A 301 -34.94 -8.30 21.21
CA CYS A 301 -36.37 -7.96 21.09
C CYS A 301 -37.25 -9.02 21.74
#